data_AF-A0A1M3BUT4-F1
#
_entry.id   AF-A0A1M3BUT4-F1
#
_cell.length_a   1.000
_cell.length_b   1.000
_cell.length_c   1.000
_cell.angle_alpha   90.00
_cell.angle_beta   90.00
_cell.angle_gamma   90.00
#
_symmetry.space_group_name_H-M   'P 1'
#
loop_
_entity.id
_entity.type
_entity.pdbx_description
1 polymer ?
#
loop_
_entity_poly.entity_id
_entity_poly.type
_entity_poly.pdbx_seq_one_letter_code
_entity_poly.pdbx_strand_id
1 'polypeptide(L)'
;MTQTSDAPDVEEISAKLTKLQAALSDGLSRERCLRRWSEFIRERDGHRCVDCHSRRRLSAHHIARKSFLTEAQFQTGNGITLCSACHRDMHRGFNARPDLRLPVDAQGGEKLASMERLYSILTDDAVERDLMREEFYFLSDQLLASFKRMQGYDSTTFFPGSRIEQAYLILAEGELGARRAMAEANGVPMTDEPLLPGGLYMVLLDDCGRPKSIVVQTYVARSKPPT
;
A
#
# COMPACT_ATOMS: atom_id res chain seq x y z
N MET A 1 8.66 26.02 27.21
CA MET A 1 8.61 25.32 25.91
C MET A 1 8.67 23.84 26.21
N THR A 2 7.51 23.22 26.41
CA THR A 2 7.39 21.80 26.74
C THR A 2 7.79 21.00 25.51
N GLN A 3 8.93 20.32 25.58
CA GLN A 3 9.28 19.29 24.62
C GLN A 3 8.23 18.18 24.77
N THR A 4 7.23 18.17 23.89
CA THR A 4 6.45 16.96 23.66
C THR A 4 7.41 15.95 23.06
N SER A 5 7.63 14.82 23.71
CA SER A 5 8.37 13.72 23.11
C SER A 5 7.74 13.38 21.77
N ASP A 6 8.50 13.40 20.67
CA ASP A 6 8.04 12.96 19.34
C ASP A 6 7.80 11.42 19.29
N ALA A 7 7.95 10.73 20.42
CA ALA A 7 7.63 9.32 20.58
C ALA A 7 6.13 9.07 20.44
N PRO A 8 5.71 8.04 19.67
CA PRO A 8 4.29 7.70 19.54
C PRO A 8 3.63 7.29 20.86
N ASP A 9 2.43 7.81 21.11
CA ASP A 9 1.57 7.37 22.20
C ASP A 9 0.81 6.10 21.79
N VAL A 10 1.44 4.95 22.01
CA VAL A 10 0.89 3.63 21.64
C VAL A 10 -0.42 3.33 22.37
N GLU A 11 -0.58 3.81 23.60
CA GLU A 11 -1.79 3.59 24.39
C GLU A 11 -2.97 4.36 23.80
N GLU A 12 -2.79 5.63 23.45
CA GLU A 12 -3.84 6.44 22.81
C GLU A 12 -4.16 5.91 21.40
N ILE A 13 -3.16 5.48 20.61
CA ILE A 13 -3.39 4.86 19.30
C ILE A 13 -4.26 3.60 19.46
N SER A 14 -3.92 2.74 20.43
CA SER A 14 -4.68 1.52 20.73
C SER A 14 -6.10 1.85 21.20
N ALA A 15 -6.28 2.87 22.03
CA ALA A 15 -7.59 3.33 22.49
C ALA A 15 -8.47 3.86 21.34
N LYS A 16 -7.90 4.58 20.36
CA LYS A 16 -8.63 4.97 19.15
C LYS A 16 -8.99 3.77 18.28
N LEU A 17 -8.09 2.78 18.17
CA LEU A 17 -8.34 1.56 17.43
C LEU A 17 -9.52 0.78 18.01
N THR A 18 -9.55 0.58 19.33
CA THR A 18 -10.68 -0.07 20.01
C THR A 18 -11.99 0.66 19.77
N LYS A 19 -11.98 2.01 19.79
CA LYS A 19 -13.18 2.82 19.48
C LYS A 19 -13.64 2.66 18.02
N LEU A 20 -12.71 2.52 17.07
CA LEU A 20 -13.03 2.22 15.67
C LEU A 20 -13.63 0.82 15.53
N GLN A 21 -13.00 -0.19 16.14
CA GLN A 21 -13.46 -1.57 16.10
C GLN A 21 -14.87 -1.71 16.70
N ALA A 22 -15.11 -1.12 17.87
CA ALA A 22 -16.44 -1.09 18.47
C ALA A 22 -17.48 -0.43 17.56
N ALA A 23 -17.15 0.72 16.94
CA ALA A 23 -18.05 1.40 16.02
C ALA A 23 -18.44 0.55 14.80
N LEU A 24 -17.51 -0.28 14.30
CA LEU A 24 -17.76 -1.20 13.19
C LEU A 24 -18.61 -2.40 13.64
N SER A 25 -18.29 -3.00 14.77
CA SER A 25 -19.01 -4.15 15.33
C SER A 25 -20.44 -3.80 15.75
N ASP A 26 -20.65 -2.62 16.32
CA ASP A 26 -21.96 -2.11 16.74
C ASP A 26 -22.83 -1.66 15.54
N GLY A 27 -22.29 -1.71 14.31
CA GLY A 27 -23.02 -1.32 13.11
C GLY A 27 -23.39 0.16 13.07
N LEU A 28 -22.55 1.05 13.60
CA LEU A 28 -22.82 2.48 13.59
C LEU A 28 -22.91 3.04 12.15
N SER A 29 -23.51 4.21 12.01
CA SER A 29 -23.63 4.88 10.71
C SER A 29 -22.26 5.05 10.05
N ARG A 30 -22.24 4.93 8.72
CA ARG A 30 -21.02 5.07 7.91
C ARG A 30 -20.24 6.36 8.22
N GLU A 31 -20.93 7.45 8.49
CA GLU A 31 -20.33 8.74 8.88
C GLU A 31 -19.58 8.64 10.21
N ARG A 32 -20.18 7.99 11.22
CA ARG A 32 -19.54 7.77 12.52
C ARG A 32 -18.31 6.88 12.38
N CYS A 33 -18.38 5.80 11.61
CA CYS A 33 -17.23 4.93 11.34
C CYS A 33 -16.12 5.68 10.61
N LEU A 34 -16.44 6.50 9.60
CA LEU A 34 -15.47 7.33 8.89
C LEU A 34 -14.79 8.35 9.81
N ARG A 35 -15.54 8.94 10.73
CA ARG A 35 -14.98 9.86 11.72
C ARG A 35 -14.01 9.14 12.66
N ARG A 36 -14.38 7.97 13.21
CA ARG A 36 -13.50 7.18 14.07
C ARG A 36 -12.26 6.69 13.34
N TRP A 37 -12.40 6.26 12.10
CA TRP A 37 -11.29 5.85 11.25
C TRP A 37 -10.33 7.03 11.02
N SER A 38 -10.85 8.21 10.65
CA SER A 38 -10.03 9.41 10.45
C SER A 38 -9.37 9.92 11.74
N GLU A 39 -10.01 9.76 12.89
CA GLU A 39 -9.41 10.03 14.21
C GLU A 39 -8.23 9.07 14.48
N PHE A 40 -8.44 7.76 14.30
CA PHE A 40 -7.40 6.75 14.47
C PHE A 40 -6.19 6.99 13.56
N ILE A 41 -6.42 7.22 12.25
CA ILE A 41 -5.33 7.43 11.28
C ILE A 41 -4.48 8.64 11.66
N ARG A 42 -5.11 9.76 12.04
CA ARG A 42 -4.37 10.97 12.47
C ARG A 42 -3.61 10.76 13.76
N GLU A 43 -4.14 10.00 14.71
CA GLU A 43 -3.45 9.64 15.94
C GLU A 43 -2.22 8.79 15.67
N ARG A 44 -2.38 7.69 14.91
CA ARG A 44 -1.30 6.79 14.51
C ARG A 44 -0.17 7.55 13.80
N ASP A 45 -0.54 8.46 12.91
CA ASP A 45 0.44 9.23 12.11
C ASP A 45 1.05 10.41 12.89
N GLY A 46 0.73 10.56 14.19
CA GLY A 46 1.32 11.54 15.08
C GLY A 46 0.85 12.98 14.81
N HIS A 47 -0.39 13.14 14.34
CA HIS A 47 -1.00 14.41 13.94
C HIS A 47 -0.06 15.23 13.03
N ARG A 48 0.54 14.56 12.05
CA ARG A 48 1.36 15.19 11.01
C ARG A 48 1.12 14.56 9.65
N CYS A 49 1.41 15.32 8.61
CA CYS A 49 1.47 14.79 7.25
C CYS A 49 2.58 13.74 7.19
N VAL A 50 2.27 12.51 6.80
CA VAL A 50 3.29 11.46 6.65
C VAL A 50 4.26 11.79 5.51
N ASP A 51 3.80 12.54 4.51
CA ASP A 51 4.58 12.92 3.34
C ASP A 51 5.58 14.06 3.62
N CYS A 52 5.10 15.20 4.14
CA CYS A 52 5.90 16.42 4.30
C CYS A 52 6.06 16.89 5.75
N HIS A 53 5.58 16.12 6.71
CA HIS A 53 5.63 16.38 8.16
C HIS A 53 4.96 17.68 8.65
N SER A 54 4.28 18.42 7.77
CA SER A 54 3.44 19.55 8.17
C SER A 54 2.38 19.11 9.19
N ARG A 55 2.15 19.93 10.22
CA ARG A 55 1.10 19.73 11.24
C ARG A 55 -0.16 20.57 11.00
N ARG A 56 -0.28 21.17 9.82
CA ARG A 56 -1.38 22.10 9.48
C ARG A 56 -2.39 21.46 8.53
N ARG A 57 -3.69 21.69 8.81
CA ARG A 57 -4.82 21.31 7.93
C ARG A 57 -4.74 19.84 7.49
N LEU A 58 -4.76 18.95 8.48
CA LEU A 58 -4.58 17.52 8.30
C LEU A 58 -5.89 16.81 8.01
N SER A 59 -5.82 15.76 7.20
CA SER A 59 -6.95 14.88 6.93
C SER A 59 -6.45 13.48 6.62
N ALA A 60 -7.20 12.47 7.06
CA ALA A 60 -6.97 11.10 6.63
C ALA A 60 -7.37 10.94 5.15
N HIS A 61 -6.44 10.44 4.36
CA HIS A 61 -6.59 10.08 2.96
C HIS A 61 -6.70 8.56 2.84
N HIS A 62 -7.57 8.08 1.95
CA HIS A 62 -7.61 6.66 1.63
C HIS A 62 -6.58 6.38 0.55
N ILE A 63 -5.66 5.45 0.76
CA ILE A 63 -4.61 5.14 -0.22
C ILE A 63 -5.23 4.46 -1.44
N ALA A 64 -5.91 3.33 -1.24
CA ALA A 64 -6.74 2.69 -2.22
C ALA A 64 -8.17 3.27 -2.19
N ARG A 65 -8.72 3.57 -3.38
CA ARG A 65 -10.01 4.25 -3.49
C ARG A 65 -11.16 3.37 -3.04
N LYS A 66 -11.88 3.83 -2.02
CA LYS A 66 -13.13 3.20 -1.53
C LYS A 66 -14.25 3.07 -2.55
N SER A 67 -14.20 3.81 -3.67
CA SER A 67 -15.17 3.68 -4.76
C SER A 67 -14.96 2.42 -5.58
N PHE A 68 -13.74 1.90 -5.59
CA PHE A 68 -13.34 0.71 -6.34
C PHE A 68 -13.18 -0.49 -5.40
N LEU A 69 -12.54 -0.30 -4.24
CA LEU A 69 -12.30 -1.34 -3.23
C LEU A 69 -13.03 -0.97 -1.93
N THR A 70 -14.32 -1.31 -1.88
CA THR A 70 -15.20 -0.94 -0.75
C THR A 70 -14.80 -1.65 0.55
N GLU A 71 -14.24 -2.86 0.46
CA GLU A 71 -13.72 -3.63 1.59
C GLU A 71 -12.55 -2.94 2.29
N ALA A 72 -11.82 -2.09 1.57
CA ALA A 72 -10.65 -1.38 2.07
C ALA A 72 -11.02 -0.13 2.88
N GLN A 73 -12.29 0.32 2.85
CA GLN A 73 -12.68 1.66 3.31
C GLN A 73 -12.26 1.97 4.75
N PHE A 74 -12.36 1.00 5.67
CA PHE A 74 -12.06 1.19 7.09
C PHE A 74 -10.83 0.43 7.57
N GLN A 75 -10.10 -0.20 6.65
CA GLN A 75 -8.87 -0.93 6.99
C GLN A 75 -7.81 0.08 7.43
N THR A 76 -7.10 -0.23 8.52
CA THR A 76 -6.17 0.71 9.16
C THR A 76 -4.95 0.99 8.27
N GLY A 77 -4.48 -0.02 7.52
CA GLY A 77 -3.42 0.14 6.53
C GLY A 77 -3.83 0.94 5.28
N ASN A 78 -5.13 1.12 5.01
CA ASN A 78 -5.60 1.86 3.84
C ASN A 78 -5.76 3.37 4.08
N GLY A 79 -5.25 3.87 5.21
CA GLY A 79 -5.31 5.28 5.57
C GLY A 79 -3.93 5.90 5.75
N ILE A 80 -3.78 7.16 5.37
CA ILE A 80 -2.58 7.97 5.60
C ILE A 80 -2.97 9.43 5.87
N THR A 81 -2.33 10.07 6.84
CA THR A 81 -2.57 11.48 7.16
C THR A 81 -1.79 12.38 6.24
N LEU A 82 -2.50 13.27 5.53
CA LEU A 82 -1.90 14.23 4.63
C LEU A 82 -2.34 15.65 5.00
N CYS A 83 -1.47 16.64 4.78
CA CYS A 83 -1.86 18.04 4.82
C CYS A 83 -2.68 18.43 3.58
N SER A 84 -3.39 19.55 3.63
CA SER A 84 -4.26 19.99 2.53
C SER A 84 -3.56 20.16 1.16
N ALA A 85 -2.24 20.40 1.14
CA ALA A 85 -1.46 20.48 -0.10
C ALA A 85 -1.23 19.09 -0.69
N CYS A 86 -0.51 18.21 0.03
CA CYS A 86 -0.26 16.83 -0.36
C CYS A 86 -1.57 16.07 -0.67
N HIS A 87 -2.61 16.28 0.15
CA HIS A 87 -3.91 15.64 -0.06
C HIS A 87 -4.55 16.05 -1.39
N ARG A 88 -4.43 17.32 -1.79
CA ARG A 88 -4.96 17.81 -3.06
C ARG A 88 -4.21 17.23 -4.25
N ASP A 89 -2.89 17.07 -4.12
CA ASP A 89 -2.08 16.47 -5.18
C ASP A 89 -2.48 15.01 -5.43
N MET A 90 -2.83 14.25 -4.40
CA MET A 90 -3.36 12.89 -4.57
C MET A 90 -4.71 12.87 -5.32
N HIS A 91 -5.47 13.96 -5.25
CA HIS A 91 -6.72 14.15 -6.01
C HIS A 91 -6.53 14.94 -7.32
N ARG A 92 -5.30 15.09 -7.84
CA ARG A 92 -5.11 15.73 -9.16
C ARG A 92 -5.53 14.77 -10.29
N GLY A 93 -6.34 15.21 -11.24
CA GLY A 93 -6.85 14.36 -12.32
C GLY A 93 -8.19 13.70 -11.97
N PHE A 94 -8.50 12.54 -12.57
CA PHE A 94 -9.79 11.88 -12.37
C PHE A 94 -9.93 11.25 -10.99
N ASN A 95 -11.01 11.56 -10.29
CA ASN A 95 -11.35 10.95 -8.98
C ASN A 95 -12.85 10.66 -8.84
N ALA A 96 -13.59 10.60 -9.96
CA ALA A 96 -15.00 10.24 -9.94
C ALA A 96 -15.14 8.70 -9.98
N ARG A 97 -16.39 8.21 -9.88
CA ARG A 97 -16.65 6.80 -10.15
C ARG A 97 -16.41 6.54 -11.65
N PRO A 98 -15.65 5.50 -12.01
CA PRO A 98 -15.41 5.18 -13.42
C PRO A 98 -16.72 4.78 -14.11
N ASP A 99 -16.88 5.21 -15.35
CA ASP A 99 -17.92 4.74 -16.25
C ASP A 99 -17.48 3.42 -16.88
N LEU A 100 -18.06 2.33 -16.39
CA LEU A 100 -17.71 0.96 -16.82
C LEU A 100 -18.06 0.67 -18.30
N ARG A 101 -18.72 1.60 -19.00
CA ARG A 101 -19.01 1.49 -20.44
C ARG A 101 -17.84 1.97 -21.31
N LEU A 102 -16.91 2.72 -20.73
CA LEU A 102 -15.75 3.22 -21.44
C LEU A 102 -14.62 2.17 -21.43
N PRO A 103 -13.69 2.24 -22.40
CA PRO A 103 -12.47 1.41 -22.35
C PRO A 103 -11.73 1.58 -21.03
N VAL A 104 -10.99 0.54 -20.63
CA VAL A 104 -10.05 0.60 -19.50
C VAL A 104 -9.15 1.83 -19.66
N ASP A 105 -8.98 2.58 -18.57
CA ASP A 105 -8.22 3.84 -18.50
C ASP A 105 -8.72 5.04 -19.31
N ALA A 106 -9.86 4.96 -20.01
CA ALA A 106 -10.39 6.11 -20.77
C ALA A 106 -10.64 7.37 -19.92
N GLN A 107 -10.87 7.20 -18.62
CA GLN A 107 -11.05 8.30 -17.66
C GLN A 107 -9.85 8.47 -16.73
N GLY A 108 -8.77 7.69 -16.91
CA GLY A 108 -7.74 7.50 -15.90
C GLY A 108 -8.21 6.50 -14.84
N GLY A 109 -7.56 5.34 -14.80
CA GLY A 109 -7.85 4.29 -13.83
C GLY A 109 -7.37 4.61 -12.42
N GLU A 110 -7.08 3.55 -11.67
CA GLU A 110 -6.45 3.68 -10.36
C GLU A 110 -5.07 4.31 -10.49
N LYS A 111 -4.71 5.19 -9.56
CA LYS A 111 -3.41 5.86 -9.55
C LYS A 111 -2.37 4.96 -8.90
N LEU A 112 -2.04 3.84 -9.55
CA LEU A 112 -1.17 2.80 -8.98
C LEU A 112 0.16 3.38 -8.49
N ALA A 113 0.79 4.29 -9.27
CA ALA A 113 2.01 4.98 -8.85
C ALA A 113 1.83 5.88 -7.60
N SER A 114 0.65 6.48 -7.42
CA SER A 114 0.37 7.24 -6.19
C SER A 114 0.15 6.29 -5.01
N MET A 115 -0.53 5.16 -5.22
CA MET A 115 -0.74 4.16 -4.18
C MET A 115 0.57 3.53 -3.72
N GLU A 116 1.42 3.12 -4.66
CA GLU A 116 2.77 2.60 -4.46
C GLU A 116 3.58 3.54 -3.55
N ARG A 117 3.72 4.80 -3.96
CA ARG A 117 4.43 5.81 -3.18
C ARG A 117 3.86 5.97 -1.78
N LEU A 118 2.53 6.07 -1.65
CA LEU A 118 1.87 6.27 -0.35
C LEU A 118 2.09 5.07 0.58
N TYR A 119 2.05 3.84 0.06
CA TYR A 119 2.39 2.65 0.85
C TYR A 119 3.87 2.61 1.21
N SER A 120 4.78 3.03 0.31
CA SER A 120 6.21 3.12 0.64
C SER A 120 6.45 4.09 1.80
N ILE A 121 6.00 5.35 1.69
CA ILE A 121 6.25 6.35 2.75
C ILE A 121 5.54 5.98 4.05
N LEU A 122 4.39 5.30 3.98
CA LEU A 122 3.71 4.81 5.18
C LEU A 122 4.50 3.69 5.85
N THR A 123 5.10 2.80 5.06
CA THR A 123 5.96 1.73 5.56
C THR A 123 7.21 2.31 6.20
N ASP A 124 7.84 3.29 5.58
CA ASP A 124 9.02 3.97 6.12
C ASP A 124 8.69 4.69 7.44
N ASP A 125 7.60 5.47 7.49
CA ASP A 125 7.14 6.14 8.71
C ASP A 125 6.87 5.17 9.87
N ALA A 126 6.24 4.03 9.55
CA ALA A 126 5.92 3.00 10.53
C ALA A 126 7.17 2.33 11.10
N VAL A 127 8.19 2.09 10.27
CA VAL A 127 9.47 1.50 10.70
C VAL A 127 10.29 2.51 11.51
N GLU A 128 10.43 3.74 11.02
CA GLU A 128 11.20 4.79 11.69
C GLU A 128 10.67 5.13 13.09
N ARG A 129 9.34 5.00 13.28
CA ARG A 129 8.66 5.30 14.55
C ARG A 129 8.41 4.06 15.41
N ASP A 130 8.92 2.89 15.02
CA ASP A 130 8.71 1.61 15.71
C ASP A 130 7.22 1.28 15.96
N LEU A 131 6.38 1.63 14.98
CA LEU A 131 4.93 1.45 15.00
C LEU A 131 4.44 0.28 14.15
N MET A 132 5.34 -0.44 13.46
CA MET A 132 4.99 -1.51 12.54
C MET A 132 4.32 -2.69 13.25
N ARG A 133 2.99 -2.60 13.41
CA ARG A 133 2.11 -3.58 14.04
C ARG A 133 0.95 -3.90 13.10
N GLU A 134 0.57 -5.17 13.03
CA GLU A 134 -0.46 -5.62 12.08
C GLU A 134 -1.79 -4.90 12.31
N GLU A 135 -2.19 -4.67 13.55
CA GLU A 135 -3.43 -4.02 13.91
C GLU A 135 -3.47 -2.53 13.50
N PHE A 136 -2.32 -1.85 13.50
CA PHE A 136 -2.22 -0.43 13.14
C PHE A 136 -2.16 -0.19 11.63
N TYR A 137 -1.76 -1.22 10.88
CA TYR A 137 -1.55 -1.17 9.44
C TYR A 137 -2.22 -2.34 8.71
N PHE A 138 -3.38 -2.77 9.21
CA PHE A 138 -4.09 -3.93 8.69
C PHE A 138 -4.61 -3.67 7.28
N LEU A 139 -4.35 -4.61 6.38
CA LEU A 139 -5.00 -4.74 5.07
C LEU A 139 -5.59 -6.16 4.99
N SER A 140 -6.71 -6.44 4.33
CA SER A 140 -7.21 -7.83 4.24
C SER A 140 -6.48 -8.64 3.16
N ASP A 141 -6.49 -9.98 3.27
CA ASP A 141 -5.91 -10.84 2.22
C ASP A 141 -6.64 -10.65 0.89
N GLN A 142 -7.95 -10.41 0.95
CA GLN A 142 -8.78 -10.06 -0.20
C GLN A 142 -8.28 -8.79 -0.90
N LEU A 143 -7.86 -7.78 -0.13
CA LEU A 143 -7.34 -6.54 -0.69
C LEU A 143 -5.97 -6.75 -1.35
N LEU A 144 -5.06 -7.46 -0.68
CA LEU A 144 -3.76 -7.80 -1.25
C LEU A 144 -3.90 -8.67 -2.52
N ALA A 145 -4.82 -9.63 -2.51
CA ALA A 145 -5.14 -10.43 -3.70
C ALA A 145 -5.69 -9.58 -4.84
N SER A 146 -6.45 -8.51 -4.54
CA SER A 146 -6.91 -7.55 -5.55
C SER A 146 -5.74 -6.76 -6.15
N PHE A 147 -4.77 -6.34 -5.34
CA PHE A 147 -3.54 -5.69 -5.85
C PHE A 147 -2.74 -6.63 -6.75
N LYS A 148 -2.58 -7.91 -6.35
CA LYS A 148 -1.89 -8.92 -7.15
C LYS A 148 -2.55 -9.12 -8.51
N ARG A 149 -3.88 -9.28 -8.53
CA ARG A 149 -4.65 -9.43 -9.78
C ARG A 149 -4.54 -8.21 -10.69
N MET A 150 -4.58 -6.99 -10.13
CA MET A 150 -4.40 -5.76 -10.93
C MET A 150 -3.03 -5.70 -11.61
N GLN A 151 -2.02 -6.35 -11.04
CA GLN A 151 -0.65 -6.40 -11.58
C GLN A 151 -0.37 -7.68 -12.40
N GLY A 152 -1.39 -8.53 -12.60
CA GLY A 152 -1.29 -9.77 -13.37
C GLY A 152 -0.71 -10.97 -12.61
N TYR A 153 -0.51 -10.87 -11.29
CA TYR A 153 -0.02 -11.96 -10.45
C TYR A 153 -1.14 -12.91 -10.00
N ASP A 154 -0.77 -14.17 -9.74
CA ASP A 154 -1.66 -15.10 -9.04
C ASP A 154 -1.86 -14.63 -7.59
N SER A 155 -3.07 -14.85 -7.06
CA SER A 155 -3.41 -14.45 -5.68
C SER A 155 -2.51 -15.10 -4.60
N THR A 156 -1.97 -16.29 -4.89
CA THR A 156 -1.09 -17.06 -4.02
C THR A 156 0.38 -16.65 -4.10
N THR A 157 0.75 -15.78 -5.05
CA THR A 157 2.13 -15.28 -5.22
C THR A 157 2.63 -14.67 -3.91
N PHE A 158 3.79 -15.11 -3.45
CA PHE A 158 4.37 -14.64 -2.19
C PHE A 158 5.04 -13.27 -2.35
N PHE A 159 4.82 -12.40 -1.37
CA PHE A 159 5.54 -11.13 -1.21
C PHE A 159 6.00 -11.03 0.25
N PRO A 160 7.26 -10.63 0.51
CA PRO A 160 7.78 -10.55 1.87
C PRO A 160 7.27 -9.30 2.60
N GLY A 161 7.50 -9.26 3.92
CA GLY A 161 7.26 -8.10 4.76
C GLY A 161 5.84 -7.97 5.29
N SER A 162 5.57 -6.85 5.96
CA SER A 162 4.28 -6.52 6.54
C SER A 162 3.21 -6.30 5.47
N ARG A 163 1.94 -6.19 5.86
CA ARG A 163 0.83 -6.13 4.90
C ARG A 163 0.86 -4.87 4.04
N ILE A 164 1.20 -3.71 4.62
CA ILE A 164 1.40 -2.47 3.85
C ILE A 164 2.68 -2.50 3.01
N GLU A 165 3.71 -3.21 3.46
CA GLU A 165 4.94 -3.39 2.71
C GLU A 165 4.70 -4.29 1.50
N GLN A 166 3.94 -5.37 1.65
CA GLN A 166 3.46 -6.20 0.55
C GLN A 166 2.65 -5.37 -0.45
N ALA A 167 1.75 -4.49 0.02
CA ALA A 167 1.00 -3.61 -0.87
C ALA A 167 1.92 -2.70 -1.69
N TYR A 168 2.94 -2.09 -1.06
CA TYR A 168 3.99 -1.35 -1.76
C TYR A 168 4.70 -2.22 -2.80
N LEU A 169 5.20 -3.40 -2.42
CA LEU A 169 5.97 -4.29 -3.29
C LEU A 169 5.15 -4.79 -4.49
N ILE A 170 3.88 -5.12 -4.29
CA ILE A 170 2.99 -5.53 -5.37
C ILE A 170 2.83 -4.37 -6.37
N LEU A 171 2.71 -3.14 -5.90
CA LEU A 171 2.43 -1.97 -6.73
C LEU A 171 3.68 -1.32 -7.35
N ALA A 172 4.86 -1.55 -6.78
CA ALA A 172 6.15 -1.08 -7.30
C ALA A 172 6.55 -1.77 -8.61
N GLU A 173 6.01 -2.96 -8.86
CA GLU A 173 6.32 -3.76 -10.03
C GLU A 173 5.60 -3.26 -11.28
N GLY A 174 6.31 -3.33 -12.41
CA GLY A 174 5.67 -3.23 -13.72
C GLY A 174 4.75 -4.42 -13.95
N GLU A 175 3.62 -4.16 -14.62
CA GLU A 175 2.59 -5.15 -14.92
C GLU A 175 3.22 -6.43 -15.48
N LEU A 176 2.96 -7.58 -14.83
CA LEU A 176 3.58 -8.86 -15.21
C LEU A 176 3.35 -9.20 -16.68
N GLY A 177 2.18 -8.82 -17.22
CA GLY A 177 1.84 -8.97 -18.63
C GLY A 177 2.83 -8.27 -19.57
N ALA A 178 3.21 -7.02 -19.26
CA ALA A 178 4.17 -6.26 -20.05
C ALA A 178 5.56 -6.92 -20.02
N ARG A 179 6.00 -7.38 -18.84
CA ARG A 179 7.28 -8.10 -18.71
C ARG A 179 7.27 -9.41 -19.49
N ARG A 180 6.17 -10.18 -19.44
CA ARG A 180 5.99 -11.43 -20.22
C ARG A 180 6.09 -11.17 -21.71
N ALA A 181 5.36 -10.17 -22.21
CA ALA A 181 5.37 -9.81 -23.62
C ALA A 181 6.76 -9.39 -24.09
N MET A 182 7.48 -8.60 -23.30
CA MET A 182 8.86 -8.21 -23.60
C MET A 182 9.82 -9.41 -23.60
N ALA A 183 9.70 -10.30 -22.62
CA ALA A 183 10.55 -11.49 -22.53
C ALA A 183 10.32 -12.42 -23.73
N GLU A 184 9.05 -12.71 -24.06
CA GLU A 184 8.66 -13.53 -25.20
C GLU A 184 9.16 -12.94 -26.53
N ALA A 185 8.96 -11.64 -26.76
CA ALA A 185 9.40 -10.96 -27.97
C ALA A 185 10.92 -11.02 -28.18
N ASN A 186 11.70 -11.13 -27.10
CA ASN A 186 13.15 -11.22 -27.15
C ASN A 186 13.69 -12.66 -27.00
N GLY A 187 12.80 -13.67 -26.94
CA GLY A 187 13.20 -15.07 -26.74
C GLY A 187 13.86 -15.33 -25.39
N VAL A 188 13.59 -14.47 -24.40
CA VAL A 188 14.14 -14.57 -23.06
C VAL A 188 13.20 -15.42 -22.21
N PRO A 189 13.66 -16.53 -21.60
CA PRO A 189 12.82 -17.30 -20.68
C PRO A 189 12.41 -16.41 -19.51
N MET A 190 11.16 -16.51 -19.03
CA MET A 190 10.62 -15.71 -17.93
C MET A 190 10.24 -16.55 -16.70
N THR A 191 10.42 -16.01 -15.49
CA THR A 191 9.91 -16.60 -14.24
C THR A 191 8.59 -15.95 -13.82
N ASP A 192 7.77 -16.69 -13.07
CA ASP A 192 6.56 -16.15 -12.42
C ASP A 192 6.85 -15.44 -11.09
N GLU A 193 8.09 -15.51 -10.60
CA GLU A 193 8.52 -14.81 -9.41
C GLU A 193 8.48 -13.27 -9.58
N PRO A 194 8.04 -12.52 -8.56
CA PRO A 194 8.05 -11.06 -8.59
C PRO A 194 9.51 -10.54 -8.58
N LEU A 195 9.80 -9.47 -9.31
CA LEU A 195 11.15 -8.89 -9.36
C LEU A 195 11.26 -7.74 -8.35
N LEU A 196 11.40 -8.02 -7.06
CA LEU A 196 11.32 -6.99 -6.02
C LEU A 196 12.32 -5.83 -6.23
N PRO A 197 12.07 -4.63 -5.70
CA PRO A 197 12.95 -3.47 -5.85
C PRO A 197 14.41 -3.78 -5.51
N GLY A 198 15.31 -3.43 -6.44
CA GLY A 198 16.75 -3.77 -6.35
C GLY A 198 17.11 -5.18 -6.82
N GLY A 199 16.12 -5.98 -7.22
CA GLY A 199 16.31 -7.29 -7.82
C GLY A 199 16.86 -7.20 -9.25
N LEU A 200 17.56 -8.25 -9.67
CA LEU A 200 18.10 -8.38 -11.01
C LEU A 200 17.58 -9.64 -11.68
N TYR A 201 17.21 -9.48 -12.96
CA TYR A 201 16.91 -10.58 -13.84
C TYR A 201 18.17 -10.97 -14.63
N MET A 202 18.65 -12.19 -14.46
CA MET A 202 19.80 -12.71 -15.21
C MET A 202 19.38 -13.86 -16.11
N VAL A 203 19.83 -13.83 -17.36
CA VAL A 203 19.69 -14.92 -18.31
C VAL A 203 21.07 -15.53 -18.50
N LEU A 204 21.24 -16.76 -18.02
CA LEU A 204 22.48 -17.52 -18.15
C LEU A 204 22.25 -18.67 -19.13
N LEU A 205 23.32 -19.25 -19.66
CA LEU A 205 23.23 -20.50 -20.42
C LEU A 205 23.43 -21.66 -19.44
N ASP A 206 22.58 -22.68 -19.51
CA ASP A 206 22.79 -23.93 -18.79
C ASP A 206 23.92 -24.77 -19.44
N ASP A 207 24.25 -25.91 -18.81
CA ASP A 207 25.31 -26.81 -19.30
C ASP A 207 25.05 -27.36 -20.72
N CYS A 208 23.80 -27.27 -21.20
CA CYS A 208 23.40 -27.67 -22.55
C CYS A 208 23.34 -26.49 -23.53
N GLY A 209 23.74 -25.28 -23.11
CA GLY A 209 23.69 -24.06 -23.92
C GLY A 209 22.28 -23.46 -24.07
N ARG A 210 21.31 -23.87 -23.24
CA ARG A 210 19.94 -23.34 -23.26
C ARG A 210 19.82 -22.14 -22.33
N PRO A 211 19.10 -21.08 -22.72
CA PRO A 211 18.88 -19.95 -21.84
C PRO A 211 18.06 -20.38 -20.63
N LYS A 212 18.57 -20.08 -19.44
CA LYS A 212 17.93 -20.28 -18.15
C LYS A 212 17.97 -18.98 -17.38
N SER A 213 16.82 -18.61 -16.84
CA SER A 213 16.68 -17.38 -16.08
C SER A 213 16.80 -17.61 -14.58
N ILE A 214 17.38 -16.63 -13.90
CA ILE A 214 17.52 -16.58 -12.46
C ILE A 214 17.12 -15.19 -12.00
N VAL A 215 16.28 -15.12 -10.98
CA VAL A 215 15.98 -13.88 -10.29
C VAL A 215 16.89 -13.77 -9.08
N VAL A 216 17.68 -12.70 -9.02
CA VAL A 216 18.50 -12.38 -7.85
C VAL A 216 17.75 -11.33 -7.05
N GLN A 217 17.25 -11.74 -5.89
CA GLN A 217 16.55 -10.86 -4.96
C GLN A 217 17.56 -10.26 -3.97
N THR A 218 17.59 -8.94 -3.87
CA THR A 218 18.37 -8.21 -2.85
C THR A 218 17.46 -7.53 -1.83
N TYR A 219 16.15 -7.55 -2.05
CA TYR A 219 15.19 -6.88 -1.19
C TYR A 219 15.17 -7.51 0.20
N VAL A 220 15.45 -6.69 1.20
CA VAL A 220 15.32 -7.03 2.62
C VAL A 220 14.06 -6.34 3.13
N ALA A 221 13.15 -7.12 3.72
CA ALA A 221 11.94 -6.57 4.31
C ALA A 221 12.29 -5.51 5.37
N ARG A 222 11.65 -4.34 5.26
CA ARG A 222 11.80 -3.21 6.18
C ARG A 222 11.15 -3.52 7.51
N SER A 223 10.02 -4.23 7.49
CA SER A 223 9.41 -4.75 8.72
C SER A 223 10.27 -5.88 9.30
N LYS A 224 10.49 -5.86 10.62
CA LYS A 224 11.05 -7.02 11.33
C LYS A 224 10.06 -8.19 11.21
N PRO A 225 10.53 -9.43 11.04
CA PRO A 225 9.66 -10.59 11.10
C PRO A 225 8.93 -10.62 12.46
N PRO A 226 7.67 -11.07 12.51
CA PRO A 226 6.98 -11.25 13.77
C PRO A 226 7.79 -12.21 14.65
N THR A 227 8.11 -11.77 15.88
CA THR A 227 8.72 -12.62 16.92
C THR A 227 7.73 -13.63 17.46
#